data_AF-A0A3A4WU40-F1
#
_entry.id   AF-A0A3A4WU40-F1
#
_cell.length_a   1.000
_cell.length_b   1.000
_cell.length_c   1.000
_cell.angle_alpha   90.00
_cell.angle_beta   90.00
_cell.angle_gamma   90.00
#
_symmetry.space_group_name_H-M   'P 1'
#
loop_
_entity.id
_entity.type
_entity.pdbx_description
1 polymer ?
#
loop_
_entity_poly.entity_id
_entity_poly.type
_entity_poly.pdbx_seq_one_letter_code
_entity_poly.pdbx_strand_id
1 'polypeptide(L)'
;MPITFIDIERQKSWRIIIFLSVLIALYFMISIVIVAPFYLTFPLGISFHGPFPPGPSTFIKVFIFSIVIASIHFCLSSLNAVEYIKKGLGAIEPDKEDEIHRQLVNIVDEIQIAAGGKVKIQCLVIPTLSVNALSAVDLRGRAIIAITEGLLSRLSRPQLETVVAHEAYHILSGDCLETTAAASLFAIPSSAIDKAGAASEGRIFLAPAFLFAWLMVKVSYILNMFVSREREYRADAGAVRMTRNPLALAEVLYMLSRHWKGAGCIGAGIEMLCIMNTSDSALDESEGWLADLMSTHPPVNKRIKILLNMARAGLSALKDRLKEGPGGNFTETSRELFYALDNKYQWQGPFTMTELALLPWLSADTWTSNNGDAVAKASQTPLAEVIFTKRFADDRRAVSGYLCPSCRHPLTPETYEKTKIYRCGFCGGALVDDVKLPRIIVRKDVRYSERITALSRMTLSENQLKTINRNKNRSAGAVNLLHCPKCGSRMNRTFYSMAYPVELDRCSYCGLSWFENDELEILQCMIDNRMASTNPSL
;
A
#
# COMPACT_ATOMS: atom_id res chain seq x y z
N MET A 1 30.37 0.27 -26.22
CA MET A 1 29.80 1.41 -26.96
C MET A 1 28.43 1.73 -26.35
N PRO A 2 28.04 3.01 -26.16
CA PRO A 2 26.67 3.31 -25.75
C PRO A 2 25.71 2.75 -26.81
N ILE A 3 24.71 2.00 -26.37
CA ILE A 3 23.70 1.38 -27.23
C ILE A 3 22.98 2.51 -27.98
N THR A 4 22.89 2.42 -29.31
CA THR A 4 22.22 3.46 -30.10
C THR A 4 20.70 3.35 -29.91
N PHE A 5 19.97 4.44 -30.15
CA PHE A 5 18.50 4.43 -30.10
C PHE A 5 17.89 3.35 -31.03
N ILE A 6 18.53 3.11 -32.18
CA ILE A 6 18.14 2.08 -33.16
C ILE A 6 18.34 0.67 -32.59
N ASP A 7 19.44 0.44 -31.85
CA ASP A 7 19.67 -0.85 -31.18
C ASP A 7 18.63 -1.10 -30.08
N ILE A 8 18.21 -0.05 -29.37
CA ILE A 8 17.13 -0.11 -28.37
C ILE A 8 15.79 -0.47 -29.03
N GLU A 9 15.41 0.19 -30.14
CA GLU A 9 14.17 -0.14 -30.86
C GLU A 9 14.18 -1.53 -31.51
N ARG A 10 15.33 -1.97 -32.00
CA ARG A 10 15.51 -3.30 -32.58
C ARG A 10 15.40 -4.40 -31.52
N GLN A 11 15.99 -4.18 -30.34
CA GLN A 11 15.84 -5.11 -29.21
C GLN A 11 14.39 -5.21 -28.73
N LYS A 12 13.66 -4.08 -28.70
CA LYS A 12 12.24 -4.02 -28.33
C LYS A 12 11.35 -4.88 -29.24
N SER A 13 11.54 -4.76 -30.55
CA SER A 13 10.72 -5.48 -31.54
C SER A 13 10.93 -6.99 -31.47
N TRP A 14 12.17 -7.45 -31.26
CA TRP A 14 12.49 -8.87 -31.18
C TRP A 14 11.88 -9.55 -29.94
N ARG A 15 11.89 -8.87 -28.79
CA ARG A 15 11.34 -9.41 -27.54
C ARG A 15 9.81 -9.54 -27.56
N ILE A 16 9.11 -8.55 -28.14
CA ILE A 16 7.66 -8.64 -28.35
C ILE A 16 7.31 -9.84 -29.24
N ILE A 17 8.09 -10.07 -30.31
CA ILE A 17 7.93 -11.25 -31.17
C ILE A 17 8.15 -12.54 -30.38
N ILE A 18 9.13 -12.59 -29.47
CA ILE A 18 9.34 -13.75 -28.59
C ILE A 18 8.12 -13.99 -27.70
N PHE A 19 7.56 -12.95 -27.05
CA PHE A 19 6.38 -13.11 -26.20
C PHE A 19 5.19 -13.65 -26.99
N LEU A 20 4.94 -13.12 -28.18
CA LEU A 20 3.88 -13.62 -29.06
C LEU A 20 4.14 -15.07 -29.49
N SER A 21 5.39 -15.42 -29.84
CA SER A 21 5.78 -16.76 -30.25
C SER A 21 5.57 -17.79 -29.13
N VAL A 22 5.99 -17.42 -27.91
CA VAL A 22 5.77 -18.23 -26.70
C VAL A 22 4.28 -18.40 -26.43
N LEU A 23 3.49 -17.33 -26.54
CA LEU A 23 2.04 -17.38 -26.35
C LEU A 23 1.37 -18.32 -27.38
N ILE A 24 1.74 -18.24 -28.65
CA ILE A 24 1.25 -19.13 -29.72
C ILE A 24 1.60 -20.59 -29.39
N ALA A 25 2.83 -20.87 -28.98
CA ALA A 25 3.27 -22.22 -28.62
C ALA A 25 2.46 -22.76 -27.43
N LEU A 26 2.15 -21.93 -26.43
CA LEU A 26 1.34 -22.31 -25.27
C LEU A 26 -0.10 -22.64 -25.66
N TYR A 27 -0.73 -21.81 -26.48
CA TYR A 27 -2.07 -22.07 -27.00
C TYR A 27 -2.12 -23.32 -27.89
N PHE A 28 -1.06 -23.58 -28.65
CA PHE A 28 -0.94 -24.77 -29.46
C PHE A 28 -0.84 -26.04 -28.60
N MET A 29 0.04 -26.03 -27.59
CA MET A 29 0.21 -27.16 -26.67
C MET A 29 -1.08 -27.48 -25.92
N ILE A 30 -1.78 -26.46 -25.38
CA ILE A 30 -3.03 -26.70 -24.65
C ILE A 30 -4.14 -27.19 -25.58
N SER A 31 -4.22 -26.66 -26.81
CA SER A 31 -5.21 -27.10 -27.79
C SER A 31 -4.98 -28.58 -28.17
N ILE A 32 -3.73 -29.03 -28.28
CA ILE A 32 -3.41 -30.44 -28.47
C ILE A 32 -3.85 -31.28 -27.27
N VAL A 33 -3.56 -30.85 -26.04
CA VAL A 33 -3.97 -31.57 -24.82
C VAL A 33 -5.49 -31.68 -24.71
N ILE A 34 -6.24 -30.67 -25.13
CA ILE A 34 -7.71 -30.69 -25.14
C ILE A 34 -8.22 -31.61 -26.25
N VAL A 35 -7.64 -31.57 -27.45
CA VAL A 35 -8.10 -32.31 -28.62
C VAL A 35 -7.73 -33.79 -28.56
N ALA A 36 -6.56 -34.15 -28.02
CA ALA A 36 -6.04 -35.52 -28.01
C ALA A 36 -6.97 -36.55 -27.32
N PRO A 37 -7.60 -36.27 -26.16
CA PRO A 37 -8.59 -37.18 -25.55
C PRO A 37 -9.79 -37.46 -26.45
N PHE A 38 -10.27 -36.49 -27.25
CA PHE A 38 -11.38 -36.73 -28.19
C PHE A 38 -11.01 -37.72 -29.31
N TYR A 39 -9.71 -37.91 -29.59
CA TYR A 39 -9.23 -38.97 -30.48
C TYR A 39 -8.91 -40.28 -29.74
N LEU A 40 -8.74 -40.27 -28.41
CA LEU A 40 -8.28 -41.41 -27.61
C LEU A 40 -9.41 -42.12 -26.82
N THR A 41 -10.45 -41.41 -26.40
CA THR A 41 -11.56 -41.95 -25.59
C THR A 41 -12.87 -42.01 -26.37
N PHE A 42 -13.34 -43.23 -26.64
CA PHE A 42 -14.73 -43.54 -26.97
C PHE A 42 -15.34 -44.33 -25.80
N PRO A 43 -16.49 -43.90 -25.24
CA PRO A 43 -17.64 -44.81 -25.29
C PRO A 43 -19.03 -44.13 -25.43
N LEU A 44 -19.19 -42.94 -26.02
CA LEU A 44 -20.50 -42.24 -26.06
C LEU A 44 -20.84 -41.52 -27.39
N GLY A 45 -20.70 -42.22 -28.52
CA GLY A 45 -21.59 -42.04 -29.68
C GLY A 45 -21.52 -40.76 -30.54
N ILE A 46 -20.68 -39.77 -30.23
CA ILE A 46 -20.48 -38.59 -31.11
C ILE A 46 -19.23 -38.80 -31.97
N SER A 47 -19.46 -38.99 -33.26
CA SER A 47 -18.43 -39.35 -34.25
C SER A 47 -17.54 -38.16 -34.64
N PHE A 48 -16.43 -37.93 -33.93
CA PHE A 48 -15.27 -37.24 -34.51
C PHE A 48 -14.42 -38.28 -35.25
N HIS A 49 -14.72 -38.53 -36.53
CA HIS A 49 -14.00 -39.51 -37.34
C HIS A 49 -12.66 -38.95 -37.83
N GLY A 50 -11.55 -39.48 -37.29
CA GLY A 50 -10.22 -39.29 -37.86
C GLY A 50 -9.23 -40.34 -37.31
N PRO A 51 -8.22 -40.76 -38.10
CA PRO A 51 -7.20 -41.69 -37.64
C PRO A 51 -6.37 -41.06 -36.50
N PHE A 52 -5.98 -41.88 -35.52
CA PHE A 52 -4.93 -41.54 -34.56
C PHE A 52 -3.61 -42.16 -35.05
N PRO A 53 -2.51 -41.39 -35.15
CA PRO A 53 -2.36 -39.98 -34.79
C PRO A 53 -3.10 -39.03 -35.75
N PRO A 54 -3.55 -37.86 -35.27
CA PRO A 54 -4.25 -36.87 -36.11
C PRO A 54 -3.41 -36.51 -37.34
N GLY A 55 -4.06 -36.42 -38.50
CA GLY A 55 -3.38 -36.09 -39.75
C GLY A 55 -2.81 -34.66 -39.77
N PRO A 56 -1.88 -34.35 -40.70
CA PRO A 56 -1.26 -33.03 -40.82
C PRO A 56 -2.27 -31.87 -40.94
N SER A 57 -3.42 -32.11 -41.56
CA SER A 57 -4.49 -31.11 -41.71
C SER A 57 -5.10 -30.67 -40.38
N THR A 58 -5.21 -31.58 -39.40
CA THR A 58 -5.69 -31.25 -38.05
C THR A 58 -4.68 -30.38 -37.31
N PHE A 59 -3.39 -30.69 -37.41
CA PHE A 59 -2.33 -29.87 -36.82
C PHE A 59 -2.31 -28.44 -37.38
N ILE A 60 -2.45 -28.29 -38.70
CA ILE A 60 -2.52 -26.97 -39.34
C ILE A 60 -3.72 -26.17 -38.82
N LYS A 61 -4.91 -26.80 -38.72
CA LYS A 61 -6.11 -26.14 -38.18
C LYS A 61 -5.93 -25.70 -36.73
N VAL A 62 -5.36 -26.56 -35.88
CA VAL A 62 -5.08 -26.24 -34.47
C VAL A 62 -4.04 -25.13 -34.36
N PHE A 63 -3.02 -25.13 -35.21
CA PHE A 63 -1.99 -24.08 -35.25
C PHE A 63 -2.58 -22.72 -35.66
N ILE A 64 -3.38 -22.68 -36.74
CA ILE A 64 -4.07 -21.45 -37.17
C ILE A 64 -4.99 -20.92 -36.06
N PHE A 65 -5.77 -21.80 -35.43
CA PHE A 65 -6.63 -21.44 -34.31
C PHE A 65 -5.83 -20.85 -33.13
N SER A 66 -4.68 -21.47 -32.81
CA SER A 66 -3.78 -20.99 -31.75
C SER A 66 -3.20 -19.62 -32.07
N ILE A 67 -2.82 -19.35 -33.33
CA ILE A 67 -2.35 -18.02 -33.76
C ILE A 67 -3.46 -16.99 -33.57
N VAL A 68 -4.69 -17.28 -33.99
CA VAL A 68 -5.81 -16.35 -33.89
C VAL A 68 -6.09 -16.00 -32.43
N ILE A 69 -6.22 -17.02 -31.56
CA ILE A 69 -6.47 -16.79 -30.13
C ILE A 69 -5.30 -16.07 -29.46
N ALA A 70 -4.06 -16.50 -29.71
CA ALA A 70 -2.88 -15.85 -29.14
C ALA A 70 -2.79 -14.39 -29.57
N SER A 71 -3.09 -14.07 -30.84
CA SER A 71 -3.08 -12.71 -31.35
C SER A 71 -4.18 -11.85 -30.71
N ILE A 72 -5.38 -12.40 -30.53
CA ILE A 72 -6.48 -11.72 -29.83
C ILE A 72 -6.11 -11.47 -28.37
N HIS A 73 -5.61 -12.49 -27.65
CA HIS A 73 -5.18 -12.35 -26.26
C HIS A 73 -4.04 -11.33 -26.14
N PHE A 74 -3.04 -11.39 -27.02
CA PHE A 74 -1.94 -10.45 -27.06
C PHE A 74 -2.42 -9.01 -27.24
N CYS A 75 -3.31 -8.79 -28.23
CA CYS A 75 -3.87 -7.50 -28.55
C CYS A 75 -4.69 -6.93 -27.38
N LEU A 76 -5.62 -7.72 -26.82
CA LEU A 76 -6.47 -7.29 -25.71
C LEU A 76 -5.66 -6.97 -24.46
N SER A 77 -4.70 -7.83 -24.12
CA SER A 77 -3.89 -7.69 -22.92
C SER A 77 -2.91 -6.52 -23.04
N SER A 78 -2.20 -6.40 -24.16
CA SER A 78 -1.18 -5.36 -24.34
C SER A 78 -1.75 -3.96 -24.61
N LEU A 79 -2.96 -3.84 -25.18
CA LEU A 79 -3.63 -2.55 -25.38
C LEU A 79 -4.26 -1.99 -24.09
N ASN A 80 -4.64 -2.86 -23.15
CA ASN A 80 -5.33 -2.46 -21.91
C ASN A 80 -4.54 -2.80 -20.64
N ALA A 81 -3.24 -3.08 -20.77
CA ALA A 81 -2.39 -3.54 -19.68
C ALA A 81 -2.45 -2.61 -18.45
N VAL A 82 -2.39 -1.29 -18.66
CA VAL A 82 -2.49 -0.28 -17.59
C VAL A 82 -3.81 -0.37 -16.82
N GLU A 83 -4.94 -0.58 -17.50
CA GLU A 83 -6.24 -0.72 -16.84
C GLU A 83 -6.35 -2.02 -16.04
N TYR A 84 -5.79 -3.11 -16.56
CA TYR A 84 -5.73 -4.38 -15.84
C TYR A 84 -4.87 -4.27 -14.58
N ILE A 85 -3.72 -3.60 -14.66
CA ILE A 85 -2.83 -3.34 -13.51
C ILE A 85 -3.53 -2.43 -12.49
N LYS A 86 -4.11 -1.32 -12.94
CA LYS A 86 -4.86 -0.39 -12.08
C LYS A 86 -5.95 -1.10 -11.28
N LYS A 87 -6.76 -1.93 -11.94
CA LYS A 87 -7.82 -2.72 -11.31
C LYS A 87 -7.28 -3.82 -10.40
N GLY A 88 -6.27 -4.56 -10.85
CA GLY A 88 -5.66 -5.66 -10.10
C GLY A 88 -5.03 -5.21 -8.78
N LEU A 89 -4.49 -3.98 -8.76
CA LEU A 89 -3.89 -3.37 -7.58
C LEU A 89 -4.89 -2.59 -6.71
N GLY A 90 -6.11 -2.34 -7.20
CA GLY A 90 -7.03 -1.40 -6.54
C GLY A 90 -6.47 0.03 -6.48
N ALA A 91 -5.67 0.43 -7.48
CA ALA A 91 -5.03 1.73 -7.51
C ALA A 91 -6.05 2.84 -7.77
N ILE A 92 -6.00 3.89 -6.95
CA ILE A 92 -6.92 5.03 -6.96
C ILE A 92 -6.18 6.32 -7.33
N GLU A 93 -6.93 7.34 -7.72
CA GLU A 93 -6.35 8.66 -7.97
C GLU A 93 -5.92 9.33 -6.65
N PRO A 94 -4.85 10.15 -6.66
CA PRO A 94 -4.43 10.90 -5.49
C PRO A 94 -5.55 11.82 -4.97
N ASP A 95 -5.81 11.73 -3.67
CA ASP A 95 -6.77 12.61 -2.97
C ASP A 95 -6.24 14.05 -2.92
N LYS A 96 -6.96 15.00 -3.52
CA LYS A 96 -6.56 16.41 -3.59
C LYS A 96 -6.62 17.13 -2.23
N GLU A 97 -7.36 16.57 -1.28
CA GLU A 97 -7.47 17.13 0.07
C GLU A 97 -6.35 16.65 1.00
N ASP A 98 -5.59 15.63 0.59
CA ASP A 98 -4.48 15.06 1.39
C ASP A 98 -3.16 15.72 1.02
N GLU A 99 -2.41 16.18 2.03
CA GLU A 99 -1.16 16.92 1.82
C GLU A 99 -0.06 16.08 1.17
N ILE A 100 0.07 14.81 1.56
CA ILE A 100 1.08 13.89 1.04
C ILE A 100 0.77 13.56 -0.42
N HIS A 101 -0.50 13.37 -0.75
CA HIS A 101 -0.95 13.14 -2.13
C HIS A 101 -0.73 14.35 -3.03
N ARG A 102 -1.00 15.56 -2.54
CA ARG A 102 -0.64 16.78 -3.27
C ARG A 102 0.86 16.89 -3.50
N GLN A 103 1.66 16.59 -2.48
CA GLN A 103 3.12 16.57 -2.63
C GLN A 103 3.58 15.55 -3.67
N LEU A 104 2.99 14.35 -3.68
CA LEU A 104 3.27 13.33 -4.68
C LEU A 104 2.96 13.82 -6.10
N VAL A 105 1.78 14.42 -6.32
CA VAL A 105 1.41 14.98 -7.63
C VAL A 105 2.40 16.05 -8.07
N ASN A 106 2.79 16.96 -7.17
CA ASN A 106 3.79 17.99 -7.47
C ASN A 106 5.15 17.38 -7.87
N ILE A 107 5.61 16.36 -7.15
CA ILE A 107 6.86 15.65 -7.46
C ILE A 107 6.78 14.99 -8.84
N VAL A 108 5.68 14.32 -9.16
CA VAL A 108 5.51 13.68 -10.47
C VAL A 108 5.54 14.72 -11.60
N ASP A 109 4.89 15.86 -11.41
CA ASP A 109 4.92 16.96 -12.37
C ASP A 109 6.33 17.55 -12.54
N GLU A 110 7.06 17.76 -11.43
CA GLU A 110 8.45 18.22 -11.44
C GLU A 110 9.37 17.26 -12.20
N ILE A 111 9.26 15.95 -11.95
CA ILE A 111 10.03 14.93 -12.65
C ILE A 111 9.64 14.85 -14.13
N GLN A 112 8.36 14.99 -14.47
CA GLN A 112 7.92 14.99 -15.86
C GLN A 112 8.51 16.18 -16.64
N ILE A 113 8.63 17.36 -15.99
CA ILE A 113 9.30 18.53 -16.55
C ILE A 113 10.81 18.26 -16.71
N ALA A 114 11.47 17.74 -15.68
CA ALA A 114 12.90 17.40 -15.71
C ALA A 114 13.23 16.34 -16.79
N ALA A 115 12.29 15.45 -17.09
CA ALA A 115 12.37 14.46 -18.15
C ALA A 115 12.13 15.01 -19.57
N GLY A 116 11.80 16.30 -19.72
CA GLY A 116 11.57 16.97 -21.00
C GLY A 116 10.11 16.94 -21.49
N GLY A 117 9.15 16.55 -20.64
CA GLY A 117 7.72 16.76 -20.87
C GLY A 117 7.06 15.97 -22.02
N LYS A 118 7.78 15.05 -22.66
CA LYS A 118 7.29 14.32 -23.86
C LYS A 118 6.23 13.26 -23.56
N VAL A 119 6.26 12.67 -22.37
CA VAL A 119 5.35 11.60 -21.94
C VAL A 119 4.52 12.11 -20.77
N LYS A 120 3.20 12.00 -20.88
CA LYS A 120 2.28 12.33 -19.79
C LYS A 120 2.17 11.13 -18.84
N ILE A 121 2.63 11.29 -17.61
CA ILE A 121 2.66 10.25 -16.60
C ILE A 121 1.51 10.50 -15.62
N GLN A 122 0.57 9.55 -15.52
CA GLN A 122 -0.50 9.62 -14.53
C GLN A 122 -0.02 9.03 -13.19
N CYS A 123 -0.16 9.79 -12.12
CA CYS A 123 0.11 9.31 -10.77
C CYS A 123 -1.10 8.58 -10.18
N LEU A 124 -0.85 7.45 -9.51
CA LEU A 124 -1.85 6.65 -8.79
C LEU A 124 -1.33 6.28 -7.40
N VAL A 125 -2.25 6.06 -6.47
CA VAL A 125 -1.96 5.60 -5.11
C VAL A 125 -2.59 4.22 -4.88
N ILE A 126 -1.82 3.31 -4.29
CA ILE A 126 -2.27 1.96 -3.96
C ILE A 126 -2.55 1.92 -2.44
N PRO A 127 -3.81 1.71 -2.00
CA PRO A 127 -4.21 1.78 -0.59
C PRO A 127 -3.79 0.52 0.19
N THR A 128 -2.49 0.28 0.29
CA THR A 128 -1.89 -0.88 0.97
C THR A 128 -0.74 -0.45 1.87
N LEU A 129 -0.52 -1.23 2.93
CA LEU A 129 0.61 -1.05 3.87
C LEU A 129 1.94 -1.56 3.28
N SER A 130 1.92 -2.19 2.10
CA SER A 130 3.15 -2.61 1.43
C SER A 130 4.01 -1.42 1.06
N VAL A 131 5.32 -1.64 0.95
CA VAL A 131 6.31 -0.58 0.74
C VAL A 131 6.90 -0.78 -0.65
N ASN A 132 6.27 -0.22 -1.68
CA ASN A 132 6.71 -0.38 -3.06
C ASN A 132 6.25 0.77 -3.96
N ALA A 133 6.88 0.89 -5.12
CA ALA A 133 6.48 1.76 -6.21
C ALA A 133 6.63 0.99 -7.52
N LEU A 134 5.79 1.30 -8.50
CA LEU A 134 5.84 0.68 -9.81
C LEU A 134 5.48 1.66 -10.92
N SER A 135 5.98 1.36 -12.11
CA SER A 135 5.63 2.02 -13.36
C SER A 135 4.99 1.02 -14.32
N ALA A 136 4.00 1.47 -15.10
CA ALA A 136 3.40 0.66 -16.17
C ALA A 136 3.09 1.50 -17.42
N VAL A 137 3.27 0.91 -18.61
CA VAL A 137 2.99 1.53 -19.91
C VAL A 137 2.27 0.55 -20.82
N ASP A 138 1.24 1.00 -21.55
CA ASP A 138 0.58 0.17 -22.57
C ASP A 138 0.90 0.60 -24.01
N LEU A 139 0.48 -0.23 -24.98
CA LEU A 139 0.66 0.05 -26.41
C LEU A 139 -0.14 1.27 -26.91
N ARG A 140 -1.06 1.82 -26.10
CA ARG A 140 -1.79 3.06 -26.42
C ARG A 140 -1.03 4.31 -25.97
N GLY A 141 0.14 4.14 -25.32
CA GLY A 141 0.95 5.23 -24.82
C GLY A 141 0.45 5.80 -23.48
N ARG A 142 -0.45 5.09 -22.76
CA ARG A 142 -0.79 5.47 -21.38
C ARG A 142 0.36 5.04 -20.48
N ALA A 143 0.87 5.97 -19.68
CA ALA A 143 1.93 5.71 -18.71
C ALA A 143 1.44 6.06 -17.30
N ILE A 144 1.65 5.15 -16.34
CA ILE A 144 1.29 5.35 -14.94
C ILE A 144 2.49 5.12 -14.04
N ILE A 145 2.56 5.87 -12.94
CA ILE A 145 3.38 5.56 -11.77
C ILE A 145 2.42 5.36 -10.60
N ALA A 146 2.47 4.19 -9.98
CA ALA A 146 1.65 3.85 -8.83
C ALA A 146 2.53 3.65 -7.60
N ILE A 147 2.18 4.33 -6.50
CA ILE A 147 2.94 4.28 -5.24
C ILE A 147 2.04 3.80 -4.11
N THR A 148 2.55 2.91 -3.27
CA THR A 148 1.79 2.41 -2.12
C THR A 148 1.75 3.43 -0.98
N GLU A 149 0.66 3.43 -0.21
CA GLU A 149 0.53 4.26 1.00
C GLU A 149 1.63 3.96 2.03
N GLY A 150 2.02 2.68 2.16
CA GLY A 150 3.12 2.27 3.01
C GLY A 150 4.46 2.87 2.62
N LEU A 151 4.70 3.16 1.32
CA LEU A 151 5.90 3.86 0.88
C LEU A 151 5.78 5.38 1.08
N LEU A 152 4.66 5.98 0.68
CA LEU A 152 4.44 7.44 0.77
C LEU A 152 4.57 7.98 2.19
N SER A 153 4.11 7.21 3.17
CA SER A 153 4.17 7.57 4.60
C SER A 153 5.57 7.49 5.22
N ARG A 154 6.52 6.81 4.56
CA ARG A 154 7.89 6.60 5.08
C ARG A 154 8.95 7.45 4.40
N LEU A 155 8.67 7.92 3.19
CA LEU A 155 9.63 8.69 2.41
C LEU A 155 9.51 10.19 2.72
N SER A 156 10.65 10.82 2.98
CA SER A 156 10.75 12.28 2.91
C SER A 156 10.60 12.77 1.46
N ARG A 157 10.32 14.07 1.27
CA ARG A 157 10.16 14.66 -0.07
C ARG A 157 11.34 14.34 -1.01
N PRO A 158 12.63 14.53 -0.62
CA PRO A 158 13.76 14.23 -1.51
C PRO A 158 13.88 12.74 -1.85
N GLN A 159 13.52 11.87 -0.91
CA GLN A 159 13.55 10.42 -1.11
C GLN A 159 12.41 9.96 -2.03
N LEU A 160 11.22 10.54 -1.90
CA LEU A 160 10.10 10.27 -2.80
C LEU A 160 10.42 10.74 -4.24
N GLU A 161 11.08 11.89 -4.37
CA GLU A 161 11.54 12.42 -5.66
C GLU A 161 12.50 11.47 -6.38
N THR A 162 13.45 10.85 -5.67
CA THR A 162 14.37 9.87 -6.29
C THR A 162 13.67 8.59 -6.73
N VAL A 163 12.68 8.11 -5.98
CA VAL A 163 11.85 6.95 -6.37
C VAL A 163 11.03 7.27 -7.60
N VAL A 164 10.34 8.40 -7.62
CA VAL A 164 9.53 8.83 -8.78
C VAL A 164 10.42 9.00 -10.01
N ALA A 165 11.62 9.57 -9.85
CA ALA A 165 12.57 9.72 -10.96
C ALA A 165 13.09 8.37 -11.49
N HIS A 166 13.31 7.39 -10.60
CA HIS A 166 13.67 6.04 -10.98
C HIS A 166 12.57 5.38 -11.81
N GLU A 167 11.32 5.43 -11.33
CA GLU A 167 10.17 4.88 -12.05
C GLU A 167 9.86 5.62 -13.36
N ALA A 168 10.03 6.94 -13.38
CA ALA A 168 9.89 7.73 -14.59
C ALA A 168 10.94 7.37 -15.64
N TYR A 169 12.17 7.03 -15.23
CA TYR A 169 13.20 6.60 -16.17
C TYR A 169 12.80 5.32 -16.91
N HIS A 170 12.17 4.35 -16.23
CA HIS A 170 11.70 3.11 -16.86
C HIS A 170 10.65 3.36 -17.95
N ILE A 171 9.80 4.37 -17.76
CA ILE A 171 8.82 4.80 -18.76
C ILE A 171 9.54 5.43 -19.96
N LEU A 172 10.51 6.30 -19.70
CA LEU A 172 11.23 7.06 -20.74
C LEU A 172 12.20 6.20 -21.55
N SER A 173 12.85 5.21 -20.94
CA SER A 173 13.67 4.24 -21.64
C SER A 173 12.81 3.29 -22.49
N GLY A 174 11.53 3.16 -22.15
CA GLY A 174 10.58 2.27 -22.79
C GLY A 174 10.72 0.81 -22.35
N ASP A 175 11.54 0.55 -21.31
CA ASP A 175 11.69 -0.79 -20.74
C ASP A 175 10.39 -1.24 -20.03
N CYS A 176 9.62 -0.28 -19.54
CA CYS A 176 8.36 -0.49 -18.85
C CYS A 176 7.29 -1.15 -19.75
N LEU A 177 7.30 -0.92 -21.07
CA LEU A 177 6.32 -1.51 -21.99
C LEU A 177 6.47 -3.03 -22.07
N GLU A 178 7.70 -3.53 -22.10
CA GLU A 178 7.98 -4.97 -22.20
C GLU A 178 7.55 -5.70 -20.93
N THR A 179 7.93 -5.16 -19.77
CA THR A 179 7.57 -5.75 -18.47
C THR A 179 6.07 -5.64 -18.20
N THR A 180 5.44 -4.54 -18.61
CA THR A 180 3.98 -4.38 -18.51
C THR A 180 3.24 -5.37 -19.41
N ALA A 181 3.69 -5.56 -20.65
CA ALA A 181 3.11 -6.54 -21.56
C ALA A 181 3.26 -7.97 -20.99
N ALA A 182 4.45 -8.37 -20.55
CA ALA A 182 4.68 -9.68 -19.94
C ALA A 182 3.81 -9.91 -18.70
N ALA A 183 3.75 -8.94 -17.78
CA ALA A 183 2.89 -8.99 -16.60
C ALA A 183 1.41 -9.14 -16.96
N SER A 184 0.92 -8.36 -17.93
CA SER A 184 -0.48 -8.41 -18.36
C SER A 184 -0.86 -9.73 -19.05
N LEU A 185 0.06 -10.33 -19.81
CA LEU A 185 -0.18 -11.57 -20.56
C LEU A 185 -0.15 -12.81 -19.68
N PHE A 186 0.79 -12.86 -18.74
CA PHE A 186 1.12 -14.10 -18.04
C PHE A 186 0.75 -14.07 -16.55
N ALA A 187 0.91 -12.94 -15.85
CA ALA A 187 0.74 -12.86 -14.39
C ALA A 187 -0.68 -12.49 -13.93
N ILE A 188 -1.34 -11.55 -14.62
CA ILE A 188 -2.70 -11.14 -14.24
C ILE A 188 -3.71 -12.29 -14.44
N PRO A 189 -3.75 -12.98 -15.60
CA PRO A 189 -4.69 -14.07 -15.83
C PRO A 189 -4.47 -15.25 -14.88
N SER A 190 -3.23 -15.58 -14.54
CA SER A 190 -2.94 -16.68 -13.61
C SER A 190 -3.49 -16.42 -12.22
N SER A 191 -3.33 -15.20 -11.70
CA SER A 191 -3.85 -14.82 -10.38
C SER A 191 -5.39 -14.89 -10.30
N ALA A 192 -6.08 -14.67 -11.42
CA ALA A 192 -7.53 -14.82 -11.52
C ALA A 192 -7.95 -16.30 -11.54
N ILE A 193 -7.19 -17.15 -12.22
CA ILE A 193 -7.47 -18.59 -12.32
C ILE A 193 -7.17 -19.30 -10.99
N ASP A 194 -6.11 -18.94 -10.27
CA ASP A 194 -5.82 -19.50 -8.94
C ASP A 194 -6.96 -19.22 -7.94
N LYS A 195 -7.50 -17.99 -7.95
CA LYS A 195 -8.66 -17.61 -7.12
C LYS A 195 -9.93 -18.37 -7.52
N ALA A 196 -10.13 -18.63 -8.80
CA ALA A 196 -11.27 -19.38 -9.31
C ALA A 196 -11.16 -20.89 -9.03
N GLY A 197 -9.95 -21.46 -9.12
CA GLY A 197 -9.67 -22.88 -8.88
C GLY A 197 -9.81 -23.29 -7.41
N ALA A 198 -9.56 -22.38 -6.47
CA ALA A 198 -9.78 -22.61 -5.04
C ALA A 198 -11.28 -22.77 -4.67
N ALA A 199 -12.20 -22.38 -5.55
CA ALA A 199 -13.64 -22.38 -5.31
C ALA A 199 -14.41 -23.58 -5.90
N SER A 200 -13.76 -24.48 -6.67
CA SER A 200 -14.47 -25.55 -7.38
C SER A 200 -14.02 -26.96 -6.97
N GLU A 201 -14.93 -27.78 -6.46
CA GLU A 201 -14.73 -29.21 -6.13
C GLU A 201 -14.79 -30.16 -7.36
N GLY A 202 -14.87 -29.64 -8.60
CA GLY A 202 -15.00 -30.44 -9.83
C GLY A 202 -13.68 -30.70 -10.57
N ARG A 203 -12.92 -31.72 -10.15
CA ARG A 203 -11.49 -31.91 -10.53
C ARG A 203 -11.15 -32.46 -11.92
N ILE A 204 -12.10 -32.83 -12.80
CA ILE A 204 -11.76 -33.52 -14.07
C ILE A 204 -11.87 -32.62 -15.31
N PHE A 205 -12.89 -31.75 -15.41
CA PHE A 205 -13.07 -30.86 -16.57
C PHE A 205 -12.21 -29.58 -16.52
N LEU A 206 -11.67 -29.23 -15.36
CA LEU A 206 -10.82 -28.04 -15.17
C LEU A 206 -9.31 -28.33 -15.33
N ALA A 207 -8.91 -29.59 -15.54
CA ALA A 207 -7.50 -29.97 -15.62
C ALA A 207 -6.71 -29.25 -16.74
N PRO A 208 -7.24 -29.04 -17.97
CA PRO A 208 -6.55 -28.28 -19.00
C PRO A 208 -6.45 -26.78 -18.65
N ALA A 209 -7.50 -26.18 -18.08
CA ALA A 209 -7.49 -24.77 -17.68
C ALA A 209 -6.48 -24.51 -16.55
N PHE A 210 -6.40 -25.42 -15.58
CA PHE A 210 -5.41 -25.36 -14.50
C PHE A 210 -3.99 -25.57 -15.01
N LEU A 211 -3.77 -26.53 -15.93
CA LEU A 211 -2.47 -26.74 -16.57
C LEU A 211 -2.03 -25.49 -17.34
N PHE A 212 -2.94 -24.85 -18.07
CA PHE A 212 -2.68 -23.61 -18.78
C PHE A 212 -2.30 -22.46 -17.84
N ALA A 213 -3.06 -22.26 -16.76
CA ALA A 213 -2.76 -21.26 -15.74
C ALA A 213 -1.40 -21.50 -15.08
N TRP A 214 -1.12 -22.74 -14.68
CA TRP A 214 0.16 -23.13 -14.11
C TRP A 214 1.33 -22.86 -15.07
N LEU A 215 1.15 -23.19 -16.35
CA LEU A 215 2.17 -22.96 -17.37
C LEU A 215 2.38 -21.47 -17.65
N MET A 216 1.32 -20.66 -17.64
CA MET A 216 1.40 -19.19 -17.74
C MET A 216 2.21 -18.60 -16.58
N VAL A 217 2.00 -19.07 -15.34
CA VAL A 217 2.82 -18.67 -14.18
C VAL A 217 4.30 -19.00 -14.40
N LYS A 218 4.61 -20.22 -14.83
CA LYS A 218 6.00 -20.65 -15.05
C LYS A 218 6.68 -19.84 -16.15
N VAL A 219 5.96 -19.56 -17.24
CA VAL A 219 6.46 -18.70 -18.31
C VAL A 219 6.69 -17.29 -17.80
N SER A 220 5.78 -16.73 -17.00
CA SER A 220 5.99 -15.41 -16.36
C SER A 220 7.28 -15.35 -15.54
N TYR A 221 7.57 -16.38 -14.74
CA TYR A 221 8.82 -16.46 -13.97
C TYR A 221 10.06 -16.53 -14.88
N ILE A 222 10.02 -17.33 -15.94
CA ILE A 222 11.11 -17.44 -16.91
C ILE A 222 11.32 -16.08 -17.61
N LEU A 223 10.26 -15.41 -18.04
CA LEU A 223 10.35 -14.10 -18.68
C LEU A 223 10.92 -13.04 -17.72
N ASN A 224 10.55 -13.10 -16.43
CA ASN A 224 11.11 -12.23 -15.40
C ASN A 224 12.65 -12.39 -15.29
N MET A 225 13.14 -13.62 -15.40
CA MET A 225 14.58 -13.94 -15.39
C MET A 225 15.34 -13.37 -16.60
N PHE A 226 14.65 -13.15 -17.73
CA PHE A 226 15.24 -12.56 -18.94
C PHE A 226 15.21 -11.01 -18.94
N VAL A 227 14.65 -10.37 -17.92
CA VAL A 227 14.71 -8.91 -17.76
C VAL A 227 16.15 -8.51 -17.40
N SER A 228 16.74 -7.63 -18.21
CA SER A 228 18.15 -7.25 -18.07
C SER A 228 18.42 -6.44 -16.80
N ARG A 229 19.38 -6.88 -15.99
CA ARG A 229 19.87 -6.18 -14.78
C ARG A 229 20.46 -4.80 -15.06
N GLU A 230 20.97 -4.59 -16.27
CA GLU A 230 21.53 -3.28 -16.67
C GLU A 230 20.48 -2.18 -16.67
N ARG A 231 19.20 -2.54 -16.80
CA ARG A 231 18.06 -1.63 -16.72
C ARG A 231 18.03 -0.88 -15.39
N GLU A 232 18.19 -1.59 -14.28
CA GLU A 232 18.14 -1.00 -12.93
C GLU A 232 19.29 -0.02 -12.69
N TYR A 233 20.50 -0.35 -13.15
CA TYR A 233 21.64 0.58 -13.05
C TYR A 233 21.45 1.84 -13.91
N ARG A 234 20.82 1.70 -15.10
CA ARG A 234 20.47 2.84 -15.95
C ARG A 234 19.37 3.68 -15.30
N ALA A 235 18.38 3.06 -14.67
CA ALA A 235 17.33 3.75 -13.94
C ALA A 235 17.86 4.51 -12.72
N ASP A 236 18.80 3.92 -11.96
CA ASP A 236 19.49 4.61 -10.87
C ASP A 236 20.27 5.83 -11.37
N ALA A 237 21.06 5.67 -12.43
CA ALA A 237 21.79 6.78 -13.04
C ALA A 237 20.85 7.86 -13.61
N GLY A 238 19.71 7.43 -14.18
CA GLY A 238 18.64 8.29 -14.68
C GLY A 238 18.00 9.12 -13.58
N ALA A 239 17.65 8.48 -12.47
CA ALA A 239 17.09 9.13 -11.29
C ALA A 239 18.06 10.18 -10.73
N VAL A 240 19.35 9.83 -10.58
CA VAL A 240 20.40 10.76 -10.13
C VAL A 240 20.57 11.94 -11.10
N ARG A 241 20.46 11.70 -12.40
CA ARG A 241 20.54 12.77 -13.40
C ARG A 241 19.38 13.77 -13.28
N MET A 242 18.18 13.29 -12.96
CA MET A 242 16.97 14.11 -12.81
C MET A 242 16.97 14.87 -11.48
N THR A 243 17.27 14.20 -10.37
CA THR A 243 17.12 14.75 -9.00
C THR A 243 18.39 15.35 -8.43
N ARG A 244 19.55 15.03 -9.01
CA ARG A 244 20.89 15.39 -8.48
C ARG A 244 21.15 14.86 -7.06
N ASN A 245 20.41 13.86 -6.59
CA ASN A 245 20.51 13.36 -5.22
C ASN A 245 20.76 11.84 -5.15
N PRO A 246 22.00 11.38 -5.38
CA PRO A 246 22.34 9.96 -5.27
C PRO A 246 22.25 9.41 -3.84
N LEU A 247 22.44 10.27 -2.83
CA LEU A 247 22.40 9.86 -1.44
C LEU A 247 20.97 9.51 -1.01
N ALA A 248 19.97 10.33 -1.36
CA ALA A 248 18.58 10.04 -1.03
C ALA A 248 18.11 8.72 -1.67
N LEU A 249 18.51 8.42 -2.91
CA LEU A 249 18.18 7.13 -3.52
C LEU A 249 18.84 5.96 -2.78
N ALA A 250 20.09 6.12 -2.35
CA ALA A 250 20.77 5.10 -1.54
C ALA A 250 20.08 4.88 -0.18
N GLU A 251 19.61 5.96 0.47
CA GLU A 251 18.82 5.89 1.71
C GLU A 251 17.52 5.11 1.50
N VAL A 252 16.81 5.37 0.39
CA VAL A 252 15.59 4.64 0.06
C VAL A 252 15.90 3.16 -0.15
N LEU A 253 16.86 2.81 -1.01
CA LEU A 253 17.19 1.41 -1.28
C LEU A 253 17.61 0.67 -0.01
N TYR A 254 18.34 1.34 0.88
CA TYR A 254 18.74 0.79 2.17
C TYR A 254 17.55 0.62 3.14
N MET A 255 16.62 1.58 3.16
CA MET A 255 15.39 1.49 3.96
C MET A 255 14.52 0.34 3.44
N LEU A 256 14.32 0.28 2.14
CA LEU A 256 13.58 -0.73 1.43
C LEU A 256 14.14 -2.15 1.67
N SER A 257 15.47 -2.33 1.63
CA SER A 257 16.08 -3.65 1.85
C SER A 257 15.96 -4.17 3.29
N ARG A 258 15.75 -3.29 4.28
CA ARG A 258 15.74 -3.68 5.71
C ARG A 258 14.35 -3.64 6.36
N HIS A 259 13.36 -3.01 5.73
CA HIS A 259 12.03 -2.86 6.33
C HIS A 259 11.04 -3.91 5.83
N TRP A 260 10.17 -4.35 6.74
CA TRP A 260 9.02 -5.21 6.48
C TRP A 260 8.24 -4.76 5.24
N LYS A 261 8.12 -5.65 4.23
CA LYS A 261 7.46 -5.40 2.93
C LYS A 261 5.92 -5.22 3.02
N GLY A 262 5.34 -5.23 4.23
CA GLY A 262 3.92 -5.02 4.48
C GLY A 262 3.05 -6.25 4.19
N ALA A 263 2.06 -6.51 5.05
CA ALA A 263 0.97 -7.45 4.75
C ALA A 263 -0.03 -6.76 3.82
N GLY A 264 -0.25 -7.35 2.64
CA GLY A 264 -1.06 -6.77 1.55
C GLY A 264 -0.32 -6.87 0.23
N CYS A 265 -0.04 -8.11 -0.20
CA CYS A 265 0.84 -8.39 -1.32
C CYS A 265 0.32 -7.75 -2.61
N ILE A 266 1.19 -6.97 -3.24
CA ILE A 266 1.16 -6.76 -4.69
C ILE A 266 1.16 -8.18 -5.31
N GLY A 267 0.19 -8.48 -6.18
CA GLY A 267 -0.08 -9.85 -6.63
C GLY A 267 1.15 -10.58 -7.19
N ALA A 268 1.21 -11.91 -7.06
CA ALA A 268 2.29 -12.72 -7.62
C ALA A 268 2.42 -12.48 -9.13
N GLY A 269 3.63 -12.15 -9.59
CA GLY A 269 3.97 -11.99 -11.02
C GLY A 269 3.97 -10.56 -11.58
N ILE A 270 3.58 -9.54 -10.81
CA ILE A 270 3.80 -8.12 -11.19
C ILE A 270 5.05 -7.51 -10.51
N GLU A 271 5.88 -8.35 -9.91
CA GLU A 271 7.09 -7.98 -9.17
C GLU A 271 8.11 -7.28 -10.08
N MET A 272 8.16 -7.66 -11.36
CA MET A 272 9.03 -7.07 -12.39
C MET A 272 8.74 -5.58 -12.69
N LEU A 273 7.58 -5.09 -12.26
CA LEU A 273 7.17 -3.69 -12.38
C LEU A 273 7.58 -2.86 -11.18
N CYS A 274 7.96 -3.51 -10.08
CA CYS A 274 8.21 -2.88 -8.80
C CYS A 274 9.69 -2.48 -8.66
N ILE A 275 9.96 -1.42 -7.90
CA ILE A 275 11.35 -1.00 -7.57
C ILE A 275 12.11 -2.08 -6.76
N MET A 276 11.37 -2.92 -6.05
CA MET A 276 11.91 -4.08 -5.32
C MET A 276 11.10 -5.34 -5.51
N ASN A 277 11.81 -6.47 -5.47
CA ASN A 277 11.19 -7.80 -5.49
C ASN A 277 10.36 -8.05 -4.22
N THR A 278 9.12 -8.52 -4.42
CA THR A 278 8.18 -8.85 -3.36
C THR A 278 8.37 -10.27 -2.83
N SER A 279 9.00 -11.19 -3.57
CA SER A 279 9.31 -12.54 -3.10
C SER A 279 10.62 -12.59 -2.34
N ASP A 280 10.60 -13.05 -1.08
CA ASP A 280 11.83 -13.38 -0.34
C ASP A 280 12.41 -14.70 -0.86
N SER A 281 13.26 -14.62 -1.87
CA SER A 281 14.24 -15.67 -2.15
C SER A 281 15.56 -15.25 -1.53
N ALA A 282 16.06 -16.03 -0.56
CA ALA A 282 17.43 -15.89 -0.01
C ALA A 282 18.53 -15.96 -1.10
N LEU A 283 18.17 -16.37 -2.32
CA LEU A 283 19.00 -16.37 -3.51
C LEU A 283 19.19 -14.97 -4.13
N ASP A 284 18.32 -14.00 -3.83
CA ASP A 284 18.37 -12.65 -4.43
C ASP A 284 19.51 -11.79 -3.86
N GLU A 285 19.96 -12.10 -2.65
CA GLU A 285 21.10 -11.42 -2.00
C GLU A 285 22.44 -12.18 -2.13
N SER A 286 22.44 -13.38 -2.69
CA SER A 286 23.65 -14.17 -2.87
C SER A 286 24.44 -13.74 -4.11
N GLU A 287 25.75 -13.54 -3.97
CA GLU A 287 26.65 -13.22 -5.08
C GLU A 287 27.19 -14.52 -5.70
N GLY A 288 27.12 -14.68 -7.03
CA GLY A 288 27.67 -15.83 -7.75
C GLY A 288 26.89 -16.17 -9.03
N TRP A 289 27.51 -16.85 -10.01
CA TRP A 289 26.95 -17.08 -11.36
C TRP A 289 25.55 -17.74 -11.39
N LEU A 290 25.24 -18.65 -10.46
CA LEU A 290 23.93 -19.33 -10.39
C LEU A 290 22.85 -18.47 -9.72
N ALA A 291 23.22 -17.72 -8.68
CA ALA A 291 22.35 -16.70 -8.06
C ALA A 291 22.13 -15.51 -9.02
N ASP A 292 23.15 -15.21 -9.82
CA ASP A 292 23.10 -14.24 -10.90
C ASP A 292 22.17 -14.66 -12.05
N LEU A 293 21.88 -15.96 -12.14
CA LEU A 293 20.93 -16.48 -13.11
C LEU A 293 19.48 -16.39 -12.59
N MET A 294 19.25 -16.64 -11.29
CA MET A 294 17.89 -16.77 -10.71
C MET A 294 17.32 -15.51 -10.04
N SER A 295 18.15 -14.49 -9.76
CA SER A 295 17.69 -13.24 -9.14
C SER A 295 17.19 -12.22 -10.17
N THR A 296 15.98 -11.71 -9.93
CA THR A 296 15.19 -10.85 -10.84
C THR A 296 15.62 -9.38 -10.80
N HIS A 297 16.33 -8.96 -9.74
CA HIS A 297 16.95 -7.64 -9.62
C HIS A 297 18.44 -7.80 -9.27
N PRO A 298 19.33 -6.88 -9.71
CA PRO A 298 20.70 -6.89 -9.23
C PRO A 298 20.73 -6.69 -7.71
N PRO A 299 21.74 -7.26 -7.01
CA PRO A 299 21.81 -7.20 -5.55
C PRO A 299 21.78 -5.74 -5.09
N VAL A 300 20.85 -5.43 -4.18
CA VAL A 300 20.58 -4.06 -3.70
C VAL A 300 21.84 -3.42 -3.12
N ASN A 301 22.67 -4.21 -2.44
CA ASN A 301 23.96 -3.78 -1.89
C ASN A 301 24.90 -3.19 -2.96
N LYS A 302 24.90 -3.75 -4.18
CA LYS A 302 25.73 -3.25 -5.28
C LYS A 302 25.23 -1.92 -5.81
N ARG A 303 23.90 -1.74 -5.91
CA ARG A 303 23.28 -0.45 -6.27
C ARG A 303 23.60 0.62 -5.24
N ILE A 304 23.41 0.32 -3.96
CA ILE A 304 23.75 1.22 -2.84
C ILE A 304 25.22 1.63 -2.91
N LYS A 305 26.14 0.69 -3.13
CA LYS A 305 27.58 0.98 -3.24
C LYS A 305 27.89 1.96 -4.38
N ILE A 306 27.28 1.78 -5.55
CA ILE A 306 27.46 2.68 -6.70
C ILE A 306 26.97 4.09 -6.35
N LEU A 307 25.77 4.21 -5.76
CA LEU A 307 25.18 5.50 -5.38
C LEU A 307 25.98 6.21 -4.29
N LEU A 308 26.46 5.49 -3.28
CA LEU A 308 27.33 6.02 -2.24
C LEU A 308 28.67 6.52 -2.83
N ASN A 309 29.24 5.79 -3.79
CA ASN A 309 30.43 6.24 -4.51
C ASN A 309 30.18 7.54 -5.30
N MET A 310 29.02 7.66 -5.96
CA MET A 310 28.61 8.90 -6.65
C MET A 310 28.46 10.08 -5.66
N ALA A 311 27.93 9.81 -4.46
CA ALA A 311 27.76 10.79 -3.39
C ALA A 311 29.06 11.10 -2.62
N ARG A 312 30.15 10.34 -2.85
CA ARG A 312 31.38 10.35 -2.05
C ARG A 312 31.10 10.15 -0.55
N ALA A 313 30.13 9.30 -0.21
CA ALA A 313 29.69 9.04 1.15
C ALA A 313 29.98 7.58 1.56
N GLY A 314 30.29 7.38 2.84
CA GLY A 314 30.45 6.04 3.42
C GLY A 314 29.12 5.47 3.96
N LEU A 315 29.05 4.14 4.12
CA LEU A 315 27.86 3.47 4.67
C LEU A 315 27.57 3.88 6.14
N SER A 316 28.60 4.32 6.90
CA SER A 316 28.42 4.85 8.26
C SER A 316 27.62 6.17 8.26
N ALA A 317 27.97 7.10 7.38
CA ALA A 317 27.28 8.38 7.23
C ALA A 317 25.79 8.22 6.85
N LEU A 318 25.46 7.18 6.08
CA LEU A 318 24.08 6.80 5.77
C LEU A 318 23.31 6.38 7.04
N LYS A 319 23.93 5.53 7.87
CA LYS A 319 23.31 5.02 9.10
C LYS A 319 23.09 6.12 10.13
N ASP A 320 24.00 7.09 10.21
CA ASP A 320 23.90 8.18 11.19
C ASP A 320 22.75 9.13 10.83
N ARG A 321 22.56 9.45 9.55
CA ARG A 321 21.41 10.26 9.08
C ARG A 321 20.05 9.59 9.32
N LEU A 322 19.98 8.26 9.22
CA LEU A 322 18.74 7.52 9.49
C LEU A 322 18.39 7.48 10.98
N LYS A 323 19.34 7.76 11.88
CA LYS A 323 19.09 7.85 13.34
C LYS A 323 18.58 9.22 13.77
N GLU A 324 18.92 10.29 13.04
CA GLU A 324 18.57 11.69 13.37
C GLU A 324 17.15 12.10 12.90
N GLY A 325 16.17 11.20 12.99
CA GLY A 325 14.76 11.52 12.71
C GLY A 325 14.22 12.66 13.60
N PRO A 326 13.16 13.35 13.18
CA PRO A 326 12.81 14.68 13.69
C PRO A 326 12.39 14.64 15.17
N GLY A 327 13.26 15.11 16.05
CA GLY A 327 12.98 15.29 17.48
C GLY A 327 13.67 16.54 18.00
N GLY A 328 12.93 17.65 18.11
CA GLY A 328 13.42 18.92 18.68
C GLY A 328 13.08 19.06 20.16
N ASN A 329 14.05 19.52 20.95
CA ASN A 329 13.93 19.86 22.39
C ASN A 329 13.49 21.32 22.59
N PHE A 330 12.65 21.59 23.60
CA PHE A 330 12.31 22.95 24.05
C PHE A 330 12.59 23.12 25.56
N THR A 331 13.12 24.28 25.93
CA THR A 331 13.51 24.68 27.30
C THR A 331 12.43 25.53 27.99
N GLU A 332 12.18 25.26 29.29
CA GLU A 332 11.16 25.89 30.15
C GLU A 332 11.56 27.28 30.71
N THR A 333 10.58 28.17 30.88
CA THR A 333 10.65 29.39 31.71
C THR A 333 9.49 29.46 32.71
N SER A 334 9.84 29.68 33.99
CA SER A 334 9.07 30.18 35.17
C SER A 334 7.64 29.66 35.45
N ARG A 335 7.46 29.01 36.61
CA ARG A 335 6.26 28.27 37.05
C ARG A 335 5.29 29.10 37.90
N GLU A 336 4.15 29.49 37.33
CA GLU A 336 2.90 29.67 38.09
C GLU A 336 2.17 28.32 38.20
N LEU A 337 1.57 28.02 39.35
CA LEU A 337 0.97 26.71 39.67
C LEU A 337 -0.55 26.80 39.86
N PHE A 338 -1.28 25.93 39.16
CA PHE A 338 -2.73 25.90 39.06
C PHE A 338 -3.31 24.57 39.55
N TYR A 339 -4.56 24.61 40.01
CA TYR A 339 -5.34 23.44 40.38
C TYR A 339 -6.62 23.38 39.54
N ALA A 340 -7.09 22.19 39.19
CA ALA A 340 -8.33 21.98 38.46
C ALA A 340 -9.16 20.85 39.10
N LEU A 341 -10.48 21.05 39.13
CA LEU A 341 -11.43 20.10 39.70
C LEU A 341 -11.81 19.03 38.66
N ASP A 342 -11.54 17.76 38.94
CA ASP A 342 -11.84 16.68 38.02
C ASP A 342 -13.33 16.27 38.00
N ASN A 343 -13.68 15.35 37.09
CA ASN A 343 -15.04 14.83 36.93
C ASN A 343 -15.53 13.99 38.13
N LYS A 344 -14.67 13.75 39.14
CA LYS A 344 -15.00 13.10 40.41
C LYS A 344 -15.10 14.11 41.56
N TYR A 345 -15.10 15.41 41.26
CA TYR A 345 -15.15 16.52 42.22
C TYR A 345 -13.93 16.57 43.16
N GLN A 346 -12.76 16.13 42.68
CA GLN A 346 -11.51 16.21 43.43
C GLN A 346 -10.58 17.25 42.82
N TRP A 347 -9.96 18.07 43.67
CA TRP A 347 -8.96 19.05 43.24
C TRP A 347 -7.67 18.33 42.87
N GLN A 348 -7.26 18.47 41.62
CA GLN A 348 -6.02 17.93 41.08
C GLN A 348 -5.02 19.07 40.87
N GLY A 349 -3.74 18.80 41.13
CA GLY A 349 -2.63 19.74 40.97
C GLY A 349 -1.55 19.55 42.05
N PRO A 350 -0.53 20.42 42.09
CA PRO A 350 -0.36 21.62 41.28
C PRO A 350 0.10 21.31 39.84
N PHE A 351 -0.44 22.05 38.88
CA PHE A 351 -0.09 21.99 37.45
C PHE A 351 0.58 23.29 37.02
N THR A 352 1.60 23.22 36.19
CA THR A 352 2.04 24.37 35.40
C THR A 352 0.98 24.77 34.37
N MET A 353 1.05 26.00 33.85
CA MET A 353 0.16 26.46 32.76
C MET A 353 0.03 25.45 31.61
N THR A 354 1.18 24.89 31.19
CA THR A 354 1.25 23.94 30.08
C THR A 354 0.61 22.61 30.43
N GLU A 355 0.85 22.09 31.63
CA GLU A 355 0.24 20.85 32.11
C GLU A 355 -1.27 20.98 32.26
N LEU A 356 -1.74 22.11 32.78
CA LEU A 356 -3.16 22.42 32.93
C LEU A 356 -3.85 22.41 31.56
N ALA A 357 -3.27 23.07 30.55
CA ALA A 357 -3.81 23.11 29.20
C ALA A 357 -3.85 21.74 28.50
N LEU A 358 -2.99 20.80 28.90
CA LEU A 358 -2.91 19.45 28.37
C LEU A 358 -3.86 18.46 29.06
N LEU A 359 -4.56 18.87 30.12
CA LEU A 359 -5.50 17.99 30.81
C LEU A 359 -6.65 17.58 29.86
N PRO A 360 -6.83 16.27 29.59
CA PRO A 360 -7.80 15.79 28.61
C PRO A 360 -9.25 16.04 29.04
N TRP A 361 -9.47 16.26 30.33
CA TRP A 361 -10.77 16.53 30.94
C TRP A 361 -11.01 18.01 31.24
N LEU A 362 -10.05 18.91 30.95
CA LEU A 362 -10.23 20.34 31.17
C LEU A 362 -11.19 20.92 30.13
N SER A 363 -12.31 21.43 30.61
CA SER A 363 -13.38 22.07 29.85
C SER A 363 -13.57 23.53 30.29
N ALA A 364 -14.30 24.32 29.50
CA ALA A 364 -14.62 25.72 29.83
C ALA A 364 -15.40 25.87 31.16
N ASP A 365 -16.11 24.81 31.58
CA ASP A 365 -16.88 24.75 32.82
C ASP A 365 -16.12 24.13 34.00
N THR A 366 -14.90 23.64 33.78
CA THR A 366 -14.08 23.07 34.84
C THR A 366 -13.66 24.14 35.84
N TRP A 367 -13.85 23.89 37.14
CA TRP A 367 -13.41 24.81 38.18
C TRP A 367 -11.89 24.77 38.32
N THR A 368 -11.26 25.94 38.29
CA THR A 368 -9.81 26.11 38.42
C THR A 368 -9.49 27.07 39.55
N SER A 369 -8.31 26.89 40.17
CA SER A 369 -7.81 27.74 41.24
C SER A 369 -6.35 28.07 41.00
N ASN A 370 -5.99 29.35 41.13
CA ASN A 370 -4.59 29.78 41.15
C ASN A 370 -4.14 29.86 42.60
N ASN A 371 -3.39 28.86 43.04
CA ASN A 371 -2.70 28.80 44.33
C ASN A 371 -3.53 29.21 45.57
N GLY A 372 -4.85 28.96 45.56
CA GLY A 372 -5.73 29.10 46.74
C GLY A 372 -6.56 30.38 46.84
N ASP A 373 -6.32 31.41 46.01
CA ASP A 373 -6.91 32.74 46.25
C ASP A 373 -8.20 33.04 45.47
N ALA A 374 -8.48 32.33 44.36
CA ALA A 374 -9.73 32.49 43.62
C ALA A 374 -10.14 31.21 42.87
N VAL A 375 -11.32 30.67 43.23
CA VAL A 375 -11.96 29.57 42.50
C VAL A 375 -12.88 30.17 41.44
N ALA A 376 -12.55 29.94 40.18
CA ALA A 376 -13.35 30.39 39.05
C ALA A 376 -13.41 29.30 37.98
N LYS A 377 -14.45 29.33 37.14
CA LYS A 377 -14.51 28.45 35.98
C LYS A 377 -13.33 28.75 35.04
N ALA A 378 -12.82 27.74 34.35
CA ALA A 378 -11.72 27.88 33.40
C ALA A 378 -12.01 28.88 32.28
N SER A 379 -13.29 29.15 31.99
CA SER A 379 -13.77 30.19 31.06
C SER A 379 -13.75 31.62 31.61
N GLN A 380 -13.73 31.77 32.93
CA GLN A 380 -13.86 33.06 33.63
C GLN A 380 -12.52 33.56 34.17
N THR A 381 -11.48 32.73 34.09
CA THR A 381 -10.12 33.13 34.40
C THR A 381 -9.46 33.75 33.17
N PRO A 382 -8.47 34.66 33.34
CA PRO A 382 -7.65 35.17 32.23
C PRO A 382 -6.95 34.04 31.42
N LEU A 383 -6.85 32.84 32.00
CA LEU A 383 -6.44 31.58 31.35
C LEU A 383 -7.32 31.18 30.16
N ALA A 384 -8.61 31.53 30.17
CA ALA A 384 -9.57 31.11 29.16
C ALA A 384 -9.19 31.55 27.75
N GLU A 385 -8.66 32.78 27.65
CA GLU A 385 -8.37 33.42 26.38
C GLU A 385 -7.10 32.87 25.72
N VAL A 386 -6.21 32.24 26.48
CA VAL A 386 -5.00 31.59 25.92
C VAL A 386 -5.28 30.11 25.61
N ILE A 387 -5.99 29.40 26.50
CA ILE A 387 -6.23 27.96 26.38
C ILE A 387 -7.36 27.67 25.39
N PHE A 388 -8.49 28.38 25.48
CA PHE A 388 -9.66 28.08 24.66
C PHE A 388 -9.65 28.85 23.34
N THR A 389 -9.13 30.07 23.29
CA THR A 389 -9.05 30.79 22.00
C THR A 389 -8.08 30.10 21.06
N LYS A 390 -6.96 29.50 21.50
CA LYS A 390 -6.15 28.64 20.60
C LYS A 390 -6.81 27.31 20.25
N ARG A 391 -7.71 26.79 21.09
CA ARG A 391 -8.45 25.53 20.84
C ARG A 391 -9.66 25.73 19.92
N PHE A 392 -10.20 26.94 19.84
CA PHE A 392 -11.43 27.29 19.10
C PHE A 392 -11.28 28.39 18.04
N ALA A 393 -10.15 29.12 17.95
CA ALA A 393 -9.98 30.20 16.95
C ALA A 393 -9.89 29.71 15.49
N ASP A 394 -9.90 28.39 15.26
CA ASP A 394 -9.93 27.81 13.93
C ASP A 394 -11.37 27.56 13.42
N ASP A 395 -12.41 27.97 14.18
CA ASP A 395 -13.83 27.78 13.84
C ASP A 395 -14.34 28.72 12.74
N ARG A 396 -13.74 28.59 11.55
CA ARG A 396 -14.50 28.52 10.29
C ARG A 396 -14.54 27.08 9.77
N ARG A 397 -14.49 26.07 10.67
CA ARG A 397 -14.67 24.67 10.29
C ARG A 397 -16.12 24.47 9.90
N ALA A 398 -16.35 24.23 8.61
CA ALA A 398 -17.62 23.75 8.09
C ALA A 398 -18.06 22.52 8.91
N VAL A 399 -19.11 22.67 9.72
CA VAL A 399 -19.77 21.55 10.40
C VAL A 399 -20.06 20.51 9.33
N SER A 400 -19.56 19.29 9.50
CA SER A 400 -19.81 18.25 8.51
C SER A 400 -21.31 17.91 8.53
N GLY A 401 -21.87 17.49 7.39
CA GLY A 401 -23.25 17.00 7.34
C GLY A 401 -23.47 15.68 8.08
N TYR A 402 -22.46 15.13 8.75
CA TYR A 402 -22.53 13.87 9.46
C TYR A 402 -22.80 14.07 10.96
N LEU A 403 -23.75 13.30 11.48
CA LEU A 403 -24.04 13.20 12.91
C LEU A 403 -23.28 12.02 13.52
N CYS A 404 -22.88 12.15 14.78
CA CYS A 404 -22.24 11.06 15.52
C CYS A 404 -23.21 9.86 15.63
N PRO A 405 -22.81 8.65 15.21
CA PRO A 405 -23.66 7.46 15.30
C PRO A 405 -24.06 7.11 16.74
N SER A 406 -23.20 7.44 17.71
CA SER A 406 -23.40 7.16 19.13
C SER A 406 -24.25 8.23 19.84
N CYS A 407 -23.82 9.51 19.78
CA CYS A 407 -24.43 10.59 20.57
C CYS A 407 -25.17 11.66 19.76
N ARG A 408 -25.29 11.48 18.43
CA ARG A 408 -25.99 12.37 17.47
C ARG A 408 -25.51 13.82 17.43
N HIS A 409 -24.40 14.16 18.07
CA HIS A 409 -23.78 15.49 17.91
C HIS A 409 -23.15 15.63 16.52
N PRO A 410 -23.12 16.85 15.94
CA PRO A 410 -22.46 17.09 14.67
C PRO A 410 -20.98 16.70 14.75
N LEU A 411 -20.50 15.98 13.74
CA LEU A 411 -19.08 15.66 13.64
C LEU A 411 -18.32 16.84 13.03
N THR A 412 -17.15 17.13 13.58
CA THR A 412 -16.27 18.17 13.06
C THR A 412 -15.17 17.52 12.22
N PRO A 413 -14.86 18.06 11.02
CA PRO A 413 -13.71 17.59 10.26
C PRO A 413 -12.42 17.99 11.00
N GLU A 414 -11.53 17.03 11.20
CA GLU A 414 -10.22 17.22 11.82
C GLU A 414 -9.16 16.53 10.98
N THR A 415 -7.96 17.12 10.91
CA THR A 415 -6.80 16.50 10.28
C THR A 415 -6.04 15.69 11.33
N TYR A 416 -6.08 14.36 11.20
CA TYR A 416 -5.35 13.43 12.06
C TYR A 416 -4.37 12.64 11.20
N GLU A 417 -3.08 12.60 11.58
CA GLU A 417 -2.05 11.93 10.79
C GLU A 417 -2.03 12.41 9.31
N LYS A 418 -2.11 13.74 9.12
CA LYS A 418 -2.23 14.41 7.81
C LYS A 418 -3.41 13.94 6.94
N THR A 419 -4.36 13.20 7.53
CA THR A 419 -5.53 12.63 6.87
C THR A 419 -6.79 13.26 7.45
N LYS A 420 -7.73 13.69 6.60
CA LYS A 420 -9.00 14.26 7.05
C LYS A 420 -9.93 13.15 7.57
N ILE A 421 -10.22 13.21 8.87
CA ILE A 421 -11.20 12.39 9.60
C ILE A 421 -12.34 13.26 10.15
N TYR A 422 -13.37 12.63 10.71
CA TYR A 422 -14.44 13.35 11.39
C TYR A 422 -14.50 12.91 12.85
N ARG A 423 -14.41 13.87 13.78
CA ARG A 423 -14.38 13.59 15.22
C ARG A 423 -15.60 14.18 15.92
N CYS A 424 -16.07 13.48 16.96
CA CYS A 424 -17.13 13.98 17.81
C CYS A 424 -16.56 14.75 18.99
N GLY A 425 -16.85 16.04 19.09
CA GLY A 425 -16.45 16.87 20.24
C GLY A 425 -17.11 16.49 21.58
N PHE A 426 -18.16 15.65 21.56
CA PHE A 426 -18.87 15.22 22.77
C PHE A 426 -18.38 13.86 23.30
N CYS A 427 -18.35 12.82 22.44
CA CYS A 427 -17.98 11.47 22.88
C CYS A 427 -16.54 11.06 22.52
N GLY A 428 -15.77 11.92 21.83
CA GLY A 428 -14.38 11.66 21.42
C GLY A 428 -14.19 10.66 20.28
N GLY A 429 -15.25 9.95 19.87
CA GLY A 429 -15.22 8.96 18.80
C GLY A 429 -14.90 9.54 17.42
N ALA A 430 -14.36 8.69 16.55
CA ALA A 430 -13.87 9.05 15.23
C ALA A 430 -14.58 8.26 14.12
N LEU A 431 -15.06 8.98 13.11
CA LEU A 431 -15.60 8.40 11.87
C LEU A 431 -14.53 8.50 10.78
N VAL A 432 -14.16 7.34 10.25
CA VAL A 432 -13.06 7.18 9.28
C VAL A 432 -13.58 6.41 8.07
N ASP A 433 -13.19 6.84 6.87
CA ASP A 433 -13.42 6.06 5.65
C ASP A 433 -12.44 4.88 5.62
N ASP A 434 -12.92 3.67 5.35
CA ASP A 434 -12.10 2.44 5.30
C ASP A 434 -10.93 2.59 4.31
N VAL A 435 -11.09 3.37 3.23
CA VAL A 435 -10.01 3.65 2.27
C VAL A 435 -8.89 4.51 2.89
N LYS A 436 -9.23 5.34 3.88
CA LYS A 436 -8.28 6.22 4.60
C LYS A 436 -7.64 5.53 5.80
N LEU A 437 -8.22 4.45 6.31
CA LEU A 437 -7.77 3.78 7.52
C LEU A 437 -6.32 3.24 7.44
N PRO A 438 -5.88 2.60 6.33
CA PRO A 438 -4.48 2.22 6.16
C PRO A 438 -3.52 3.42 6.23
N ARG A 439 -3.93 4.59 5.71
CA ARG A 439 -3.12 5.83 5.72
C ARG A 439 -2.83 6.29 7.14
N ILE A 440 -3.89 6.34 7.95
CA ILE A 440 -3.83 6.74 9.36
C ILE A 440 -2.94 5.76 10.13
N ILE A 441 -3.05 4.46 9.88
CA ILE A 441 -2.29 3.43 10.61
C ILE A 441 -0.77 3.53 10.36
N VAL A 442 -0.31 3.91 9.16
CA VAL A 442 1.14 3.95 8.87
C VAL A 442 1.79 5.26 9.28
N ARG A 443 1.06 6.37 9.23
CA ARG A 443 1.58 7.70 9.55
C ARG A 443 1.77 7.84 11.07
N LYS A 444 2.85 8.54 11.48
CA LYS A 444 3.38 8.59 12.87
C LYS A 444 3.68 10.01 13.33
N ASP A 445 2.82 10.95 13.01
CA ASP A 445 2.96 12.34 13.38
C ASP A 445 2.48 12.62 14.83
N VAL A 446 1.61 11.77 15.40
CA VAL A 446 1.04 11.92 16.74
C VAL A 446 1.64 10.90 17.72
N ARG A 447 2.18 11.36 18.86
CA ARG A 447 2.70 10.46 19.92
C ARG A 447 1.56 9.96 20.80
N TYR A 448 1.57 8.66 21.11
CA TYR A 448 0.63 8.06 22.06
C TYR A 448 0.90 8.51 23.49
N SER A 449 -0.17 8.70 24.27
CA SER A 449 -0.04 8.89 25.71
C SER A 449 0.25 7.55 26.43
N GLU A 450 0.83 7.62 27.63
CA GLU A 450 1.06 6.43 28.47
C GLU A 450 -0.25 5.67 28.76
N ARG A 451 -1.37 6.39 28.88
CA ARG A 451 -2.72 5.83 29.03
C ARG A 451 -3.12 4.94 27.85
N ILE A 452 -2.94 5.42 26.62
CA ILE A 452 -3.25 4.66 25.40
C ILE A 452 -2.36 3.41 25.30
N THR A 453 -1.09 3.55 25.65
CA THR A 453 -0.13 2.44 25.65
C THR A 453 -0.50 1.36 26.68
N ALA A 454 -1.01 1.77 27.85
CA ALA A 454 -1.52 0.85 28.86
C ALA A 454 -2.82 0.16 28.40
N LEU A 455 -3.77 0.93 27.86
CA LEU A 455 -5.03 0.43 27.32
C LEU A 455 -4.81 -0.59 26.20
N SER A 456 -3.89 -0.33 25.26
CA SER A 456 -3.62 -1.25 24.16
C SER A 456 -3.12 -2.62 24.63
N ARG A 457 -2.36 -2.66 25.74
CA ARG A 457 -1.89 -3.92 26.35
C ARG A 457 -3.04 -4.70 27.00
N MET A 458 -3.96 -3.99 27.67
CA MET A 458 -5.13 -4.60 28.32
C MET A 458 -6.15 -5.12 27.31
N THR A 459 -6.40 -4.37 26.23
CA THR A 459 -7.34 -4.80 25.18
C THR A 459 -6.86 -6.06 24.46
N LEU A 460 -5.54 -6.24 24.29
CA LEU A 460 -4.96 -7.48 23.73
C LEU A 460 -5.28 -8.70 24.60
N SER A 461 -5.08 -8.61 25.93
CA SER A 461 -5.31 -9.74 26.84
C SER A 461 -6.80 -10.07 26.98
N GLU A 462 -7.67 -9.05 27.11
CA GLU A 462 -9.12 -9.26 27.24
C GLU A 462 -9.77 -9.78 25.96
N ASN A 463 -9.44 -9.21 24.79
CA ASN A 463 -10.11 -9.60 23.55
C ASN A 463 -9.56 -10.91 22.96
N GLN A 464 -8.32 -11.30 23.25
CA GLN A 464 -7.85 -12.67 22.98
C GLN A 464 -8.66 -13.69 23.80
N LEU A 465 -8.92 -13.43 25.07
CA LEU A 465 -9.76 -14.28 25.92
C LEU A 465 -11.22 -14.34 25.42
N LYS A 466 -11.80 -13.21 24.99
CA LYS A 466 -13.13 -13.19 24.38
C LYS A 466 -13.18 -13.92 23.04
N THR A 467 -12.15 -13.84 22.20
CA THR A 467 -12.08 -14.56 20.92
C THR A 467 -12.01 -16.07 21.12
N ILE A 468 -11.27 -16.53 22.13
CA ILE A 468 -11.21 -17.95 22.54
C ILE A 468 -12.58 -18.43 23.08
N ASN A 469 -13.25 -17.61 23.90
CA ASN A 469 -14.55 -17.97 24.48
C ASN A 469 -15.74 -17.84 23.51
N ARG A 470 -15.66 -16.99 22.48
CA ARG A 470 -16.72 -16.84 21.47
C ARG A 470 -16.88 -18.07 20.58
N ASN A 471 -15.86 -18.93 20.50
CA ASN A 471 -15.96 -20.27 19.90
C ASN A 471 -16.75 -21.29 20.74
N LYS A 472 -17.06 -20.99 22.02
CA LYS A 472 -17.83 -21.88 22.91
C LYS A 472 -19.30 -21.49 23.08
N ASN A 473 -19.68 -20.22 22.93
CA ASN A 473 -21.06 -19.77 23.14
C ASN A 473 -21.61 -18.96 21.95
N ARG A 474 -22.42 -19.61 21.11
CA ARG A 474 -23.23 -19.00 20.04
C ARG A 474 -24.54 -18.40 20.59
N SER A 475 -24.42 -17.52 21.58
CA SER A 475 -25.57 -16.79 22.16
C SER A 475 -25.26 -15.31 22.15
N ALA A 476 -25.46 -14.66 21.00
CA ALA A 476 -25.26 -13.22 20.85
C ALA A 476 -26.37 -12.47 21.59
N GLY A 477 -26.02 -11.90 22.74
CA GLY A 477 -26.83 -10.85 23.37
C GLY A 477 -26.98 -9.66 22.40
N ALA A 478 -28.16 -9.05 22.40
CA ALA A 478 -28.50 -7.91 21.55
C ALA A 478 -27.54 -6.74 21.80
N VAL A 479 -26.53 -6.59 20.93
CA VAL A 479 -25.67 -5.42 20.90
C VAL A 479 -26.45 -4.30 20.20
N ASN A 480 -26.54 -3.13 20.81
CA ASN A 480 -27.12 -1.94 20.19
C ASN A 480 -26.29 -1.57 18.96
N LEU A 481 -26.76 -1.95 17.77
CA LEU A 481 -26.08 -1.69 16.50
C LEU A 481 -26.26 -0.22 16.11
N LEU A 482 -25.14 0.48 15.89
CA LEU A 482 -25.12 1.87 15.44
C LEU A 482 -25.64 1.99 14.00
N HIS A 483 -26.12 3.19 13.61
CA HIS A 483 -26.58 3.46 12.25
C HIS A 483 -25.58 4.37 11.54
N CYS A 484 -25.33 4.07 10.26
CA CYS A 484 -24.39 4.82 9.44
C CYS A 484 -24.90 6.25 9.22
N PRO A 485 -24.07 7.28 9.47
CA PRO A 485 -24.51 8.67 9.37
C PRO A 485 -24.66 9.14 7.91
N LYS A 486 -24.17 8.36 6.94
CA LYS A 486 -24.27 8.65 5.51
C LYS A 486 -25.49 8.01 4.83
N CYS A 487 -25.77 6.74 5.12
CA CYS A 487 -26.85 5.98 4.45
C CYS A 487 -27.97 5.52 5.37
N GLY A 488 -27.84 5.68 6.70
CA GLY A 488 -28.81 5.17 7.67
C GLY A 488 -28.80 3.65 7.87
N SER A 489 -28.04 2.88 7.08
CA SER A 489 -27.94 1.42 7.25
C SER A 489 -27.27 1.05 8.58
N ARG A 490 -27.64 -0.11 9.12
CA ARG A 490 -27.02 -0.66 10.34
C ARG A 490 -25.53 -0.93 10.12
N MET A 491 -24.72 -0.57 11.11
CA MET A 491 -23.29 -0.86 11.15
C MET A 491 -23.06 -2.17 11.89
N ASN A 492 -22.13 -2.98 11.39
CA ASN A 492 -21.79 -4.26 12.00
C ASN A 492 -20.55 -4.10 12.87
N ARG A 493 -20.67 -4.47 14.15
CA ARG A 493 -19.54 -4.51 15.07
C ARG A 493 -18.64 -5.69 14.74
N THR A 494 -17.42 -5.40 14.31
CA THR A 494 -16.43 -6.39 13.86
C THR A 494 -15.05 -6.05 14.44
N PHE A 495 -14.13 -7.01 14.48
CA PHE A 495 -12.74 -6.72 14.80
C PHE A 495 -12.01 -6.21 13.55
N TYR A 496 -11.06 -5.27 13.72
CA TYR A 496 -10.23 -4.79 12.61
C TYR A 496 -9.54 -5.95 11.87
N SER A 497 -8.92 -6.87 12.62
CA SER A 497 -8.46 -8.16 12.08
C SER A 497 -8.25 -9.17 13.21
N MET A 498 -8.11 -10.45 12.86
CA MET A 498 -7.75 -11.50 13.84
C MET A 498 -6.40 -11.23 14.53
N ALA A 499 -5.51 -10.51 13.85
CA ALA A 499 -4.21 -10.12 14.38
C ALA A 499 -4.31 -8.97 15.40
N TYR A 500 -5.29 -8.07 15.24
CA TYR A 500 -5.49 -6.87 16.04
C TYR A 500 -6.96 -6.77 16.46
N PRO A 501 -7.33 -7.35 17.61
CA PRO A 501 -8.72 -7.49 18.02
C PRO A 501 -9.26 -6.20 18.67
N VAL A 502 -9.18 -5.09 17.94
CA VAL A 502 -9.88 -3.84 18.27
C VAL A 502 -11.26 -3.89 17.62
N GLU A 503 -12.30 -3.67 18.41
CA GLU A 503 -13.67 -3.62 17.91
C GLU A 503 -13.90 -2.30 17.16
N LEU A 504 -14.63 -2.37 16.06
CA LEU A 504 -15.07 -1.20 15.30
C LEU A 504 -16.42 -1.49 14.65
N ASP A 505 -17.22 -0.46 14.44
CA ASP A 505 -18.49 -0.56 13.73
C ASP A 505 -18.27 -0.19 12.26
N ARG A 506 -18.56 -1.12 11.33
CA ARG A 506 -18.36 -0.90 9.88
C ARG A 506 -19.68 -0.89 9.12
N CYS A 507 -19.86 0.08 8.24
CA CYS A 507 -20.96 0.12 7.28
C CYS A 507 -20.60 -0.63 6.00
N SER A 508 -21.29 -1.74 5.72
CA SER A 508 -21.05 -2.56 4.52
C SER A 508 -21.37 -1.87 3.18
N TYR A 509 -22.15 -0.79 3.19
CA TYR A 509 -22.56 -0.07 1.97
C TYR A 509 -21.67 1.14 1.67
N CYS A 510 -21.34 1.93 2.71
CA CYS A 510 -20.60 3.18 2.53
C CYS A 510 -19.09 3.04 2.73
N GLY A 511 -18.60 1.92 3.28
CA GLY A 511 -17.19 1.78 3.67
C GLY A 511 -16.77 2.75 4.77
N LEU A 512 -17.70 3.19 5.62
CA LEU A 512 -17.40 4.04 6.78
C LEU A 512 -17.25 3.17 8.02
N SER A 513 -16.18 3.41 8.77
CA SER A 513 -15.89 2.78 10.04
C SER A 513 -15.94 3.80 11.18
N TRP A 514 -16.63 3.44 12.25
CA TRP A 514 -16.73 4.21 13.48
C TRP A 514 -15.87 3.57 14.56
N PHE A 515 -15.05 4.39 15.19
CA PHE A 515 -14.22 4.07 16.35
C PHE A 515 -14.80 4.79 17.57
N GLU A 516 -15.03 4.07 18.66
CA GLU A 516 -15.32 4.69 19.95
C GLU A 516 -14.08 5.44 20.46
N ASN A 517 -14.24 6.15 21.59
CA ASN A 517 -13.18 6.99 22.12
C ASN A 517 -11.90 6.16 22.33
N ASP A 518 -10.76 6.69 21.88
CA ASP A 518 -9.43 6.08 21.96
C ASP A 518 -9.20 4.77 21.16
N GLU A 519 -10.21 4.18 20.53
CA GLU A 519 -10.06 2.88 19.83
C GLU A 519 -9.15 2.98 18.59
N LEU A 520 -9.20 4.12 17.88
CA LEU A 520 -8.36 4.36 16.71
C LEU A 520 -6.88 4.44 17.12
N GLU A 521 -6.57 5.15 18.20
CA GLU A 521 -5.23 5.29 18.77
C GLU A 521 -4.73 3.96 19.37
N ILE A 522 -5.62 3.20 20.04
CA ILE A 522 -5.31 1.87 20.56
C ILE A 522 -4.92 0.93 19.41
N LEU A 523 -5.66 0.96 18.29
CA LEU A 523 -5.36 0.15 17.11
C LEU A 523 -3.96 0.48 16.54
N GLN A 524 -3.65 1.76 16.36
CA GLN A 524 -2.33 2.18 15.90
C GLN A 524 -1.21 1.73 16.86
N CYS A 525 -1.41 1.93 18.17
CA CYS A 525 -0.45 1.53 19.19
C CYS A 525 -0.21 0.00 19.22
N MET A 526 -1.26 -0.81 19.03
CA MET A 526 -1.12 -2.28 18.94
C MET A 526 -0.30 -2.70 17.72
N ILE A 527 -0.57 -2.09 16.56
CA ILE A 527 0.14 -2.38 15.32
C ILE A 527 1.62 -2.01 15.48
N ASP A 528 1.91 -0.86 16.08
CA ASP A 528 3.27 -0.41 16.37
C ASP A 528 4.04 -1.32 17.34
N ASN A 529 3.43 -1.67 18.48
CA ASN A 529 4.08 -2.53 19.47
C ASN A 529 4.44 -3.91 18.87
N ARG A 530 3.60 -4.44 17.97
CA ARG A 530 3.89 -5.70 17.27
C ARG A 530 5.00 -5.56 16.23
N MET A 531 5.04 -4.43 15.51
CA MET A 531 6.15 -4.12 14.60
C MET A 531 7.48 -3.99 15.37
N ALA A 532 7.45 -3.47 16.60
CA ALA A 532 8.64 -3.40 17.46
C ALA A 532 9.05 -4.76 18.04
N SER A 533 8.10 -5.58 18.51
CA SER A 533 8.39 -6.87 19.15
C SER A 533 8.83 -7.98 18.20
N THR A 534 8.54 -7.85 16.91
CA THR A 534 9.03 -8.75 15.84
C THR A 534 10.43 -8.39 15.38
N ASN A 535 11.03 -7.33 15.93
CA ASN A 535 12.40 -6.92 15.68
C ASN A 535 13.25 -6.94 16.98
N PRO A 536 13.34 -8.07 17.72
CA PRO A 536 14.23 -8.16 18.86
C PRO A 536 15.63 -8.44 18.32
N SER A 537 16.45 -7.38 18.18
CA SER A 537 17.90 -7.44 17.90
C SER A 537 18.33 -8.19 16.62
N LEU A 538 18.85 -7.46 15.64
CA LEU A 538 20.04 -7.83 14.82
C LEU A 538 20.47 -6.68 13.89
#